data_AF-A0A2I0TEQ6-F1
#
_entry.id   AF-A0A2I0TEQ6-F1
#
_cell.length_a   1.000
_cell.length_b   1.000
_cell.length_c   1.000
_cell.angle_alpha   90.00
_cell.angle_beta   90.00
_cell.angle_gamma   90.00
#
_symmetry.space_group_name_H-M   'P 1'
#
loop_
_entity.id
_entity.type
_entity.pdbx_description
1 polymer ?
#
loop_
_entity_poly.entity_id
_entity_poly.type
_entity_poly.pdbx_seq_one_letter_code
_entity_poly.pdbx_strand_id
1 'polypeptide(L)'
;MGQTGKKSEKGPICWRKRVKSEYMRLRQLKRFRRADEVKADVANFDKRFEFCTLQSCSVTSDIDFPKQVIPLKTLNAVASVPIMYSWSPLQQNFMVEDETVLHNIPYMGDEVLDQDGTFIEELIKNYDGKVHGDRGVCIEFLAWINP
;
A
#
# COMPACT_ATOMS: atom_id res chain seq x y z
N MET A 1 -58.46 -17.99 0.83
CA MET A 1 -57.74 -16.78 0.37
C MET A 1 -57.28 -16.03 1.61
N GLY A 2 -56.05 -15.56 1.81
CA GLY A 2 -54.85 -15.55 0.98
C GLY A 2 -53.60 -15.55 1.88
N GLN A 3 -52.50 -16.06 1.35
CA GLN A 3 -51.19 -16.02 1.98
C GLN A 3 -50.69 -14.57 1.94
N THR A 4 -50.43 -13.97 3.10
CA THR A 4 -49.73 -12.68 3.19
C THR A 4 -48.25 -12.91 2.89
N GLY A 5 -47.90 -12.84 1.61
CA GLY A 5 -46.51 -12.79 1.17
C GLY A 5 -45.83 -11.57 1.78
N LYS A 6 -45.01 -11.79 2.81
CA LYS A 6 -44.09 -10.79 3.33
C LYS A 6 -43.13 -10.41 2.21
N LYS A 7 -43.43 -9.33 1.49
CA LYS A 7 -42.47 -8.68 0.59
C LYS A 7 -41.32 -8.20 1.47
N SER A 8 -40.24 -8.97 1.49
CA SER A 8 -38.97 -8.56 2.08
C SER A 8 -38.54 -7.29 1.36
N GLU A 9 -38.65 -6.14 2.02
CA GLU A 9 -38.02 -4.90 1.59
C GLU A 9 -36.54 -5.18 1.40
N LYS A 10 -36.13 -5.39 0.15
CA LYS A 10 -34.74 -5.54 -0.23
C LYS A 10 -34.09 -4.16 -0.15
N GLY A 11 -33.83 -3.71 1.07
CA GLY A 11 -33.24 -2.42 1.34
C GLY A 11 -31.80 -2.30 0.79
N PRO A 12 -31.27 -1.08 0.64
CA PRO A 12 -29.94 -0.80 0.11
C PRO A 12 -28.77 -1.44 0.89
N ILE A 13 -29.02 -2.03 2.05
CA ILE A 13 -28.00 -2.72 2.84
C ILE A 13 -27.88 -4.21 2.43
N CYS A 14 -28.95 -4.83 1.91
CA CYS A 14 -28.94 -6.24 1.53
C CYS A 14 -28.10 -6.51 0.26
N TRP A 15 -28.03 -5.55 -0.67
CA TRP A 15 -27.21 -5.70 -1.88
C TRP A 15 -25.71 -5.60 -1.56
N ARG A 16 -25.30 -4.68 -0.67
CA ARG A 16 -23.89 -4.54 -0.26
C ARG A 16 -23.36 -5.83 0.34
N LYS A 17 -24.14 -6.48 1.21
CA LYS A 17 -23.82 -7.79 1.80
C LYS A 17 -23.69 -8.88 0.74
N ARG A 18 -24.61 -8.92 -0.23
CA ARG A 18 -24.58 -9.91 -1.32
C ARG A 18 -23.38 -9.72 -2.25
N VAL A 19 -23.09 -8.47 -2.64
CA VAL A 19 -21.95 -8.14 -3.51
C VAL A 19 -20.62 -8.45 -2.82
N LYS A 20 -20.48 -8.15 -1.52
CA LYS A 20 -19.28 -8.47 -0.73
C LYS A 20 -19.03 -9.98 -0.66
N SER A 21 -20.09 -10.78 -0.48
CA SER A 21 -19.99 -12.25 -0.48
C SER A 21 -19.50 -12.81 -1.82
N GLU A 22 -20.08 -12.36 -2.95
CA GLU A 22 -19.63 -12.81 -4.28
C GLU A 22 -18.19 -12.37 -4.59
N TYR A 23 -17.80 -11.17 -4.17
CA TYR A 23 -16.41 -10.71 -4.29
C TYR A 23 -15.44 -11.63 -3.55
N MET A 24 -15.75 -12.03 -2.32
CA MET A 24 -14.92 -12.95 -1.53
C MET A 24 -14.81 -14.33 -2.17
N ARG A 25 -15.92 -14.88 -2.69
CA ARG A 25 -15.94 -16.16 -3.42
C ARG A 25 -15.02 -16.14 -4.66
N LEU A 26 -15.12 -15.09 -5.48
CA LEU A 26 -14.30 -14.94 -6.69
C LEU A 26 -12.82 -14.73 -6.37
N ARG A 27 -12.51 -13.99 -5.30
CA ARG A 27 -11.14 -13.77 -4.82
C ARG A 27 -10.47 -15.07 -4.37
N GLN A 28 -11.18 -15.90 -3.61
CA GLN A 28 -10.69 -17.21 -3.19
C GLN A 28 -10.39 -18.12 -4.39
N LEU A 29 -11.33 -18.22 -5.34
CA LEU A 29 -11.16 -19.03 -6.55
C LEU A 29 -9.96 -18.59 -7.43
N LYS A 30 -9.60 -17.30 -7.43
CA LYS A 30 -8.42 -16.77 -8.14
C LYS A 30 -7.10 -16.99 -7.41
N ARG A 31 -7.09 -17.05 -6.07
CA ARG A 31 -5.87 -17.34 -5.28
C ARG A 31 -5.34 -18.75 -5.55
N PHE A 32 -6.22 -19.75 -5.67
CA PHE A 32 -5.82 -21.13 -5.94
C PHE A 32 -5.13 -21.33 -7.31
N ARG A 33 -5.37 -20.45 -8.29
CA ARG A 33 -4.73 -20.54 -9.62
C ARG A 33 -3.36 -19.88 -9.72
N ARG A 34 -3.00 -18.98 -8.79
CA ARG A 34 -1.77 -18.17 -8.86
C ARG A 34 -0.65 -18.67 -7.95
N ALA A 35 -0.93 -19.67 -7.11
CA ALA A 35 0.04 -20.23 -6.16
C ALA A 35 1.14 -21.05 -6.86
N ASP A 36 0.87 -21.57 -8.06
CA ASP A 36 1.79 -22.43 -8.80
C ASP A 36 2.83 -21.64 -9.62
N GLU A 37 2.52 -20.39 -10.01
CA GLU A 37 3.39 -19.54 -10.86
C GLU A 37 4.44 -18.78 -10.04
N VAL A 38 4.09 -18.31 -8.84
CA VAL A 38 4.93 -17.37 -8.04
C VAL A 38 6.12 -18.06 -7.34
N LYS A 39 6.15 -19.40 -7.31
CA LYS A 39 7.23 -20.18 -6.65
C LYS A 39 8.56 -20.20 -7.41
N ALA A 40 8.58 -19.86 -8.71
CA ALA A 40 9.78 -19.94 -9.54
C ALA A 40 10.66 -18.67 -9.49
N ASP A 41 10.08 -17.52 -9.20
CA ASP A 41 10.75 -16.22 -9.37
C ASP A 41 11.65 -15.81 -8.18
N VAL A 42 11.44 -16.41 -7.00
CA VAL A 42 12.15 -16.07 -5.76
C VAL A 42 13.55 -16.72 -5.68
N ALA A 43 13.85 -17.70 -6.53
CA ALA A 43 15.08 -18.50 -6.43
C ALA A 43 16.33 -17.89 -7.10
N ASN A 44 16.23 -16.74 -7.79
CA ASN A 44 17.32 -16.21 -8.62
C ASN A 44 17.99 -14.93 -8.10
N PHE A 45 17.64 -14.45 -6.91
CA PHE A 45 18.05 -13.13 -6.44
C PHE A 45 18.99 -13.16 -5.22
N ASP A 46 20.11 -13.88 -5.29
CA ASP A 46 21.23 -13.48 -4.43
C ASP A 46 22.58 -14.09 -4.83
N LYS A 47 23.37 -13.35 -5.62
CA LYS A 47 24.83 -13.41 -5.56
C LYS A 47 25.39 -12.07 -6.01
N ARG A 48 26.21 -11.46 -5.13
CA ARG A 48 27.51 -10.81 -5.42
C ARG A 48 27.61 -9.46 -4.69
N PHE A 49 28.45 -9.37 -3.66
CA PHE A 49 29.68 -8.58 -3.76
C PHE A 49 30.58 -8.77 -2.54
N GLU A 50 31.88 -8.95 -2.79
CA GLU A 50 32.91 -9.06 -1.77
C GLU A 50 33.94 -7.93 -1.95
N PHE A 51 34.38 -7.40 -0.80
CA PHE A 51 35.66 -6.79 -0.46
C PHE A 51 35.98 -5.30 -0.77
N CYS A 52 36.20 -4.51 0.29
CA CYS A 52 37.45 -3.78 0.65
C CYS A 52 37.19 -2.71 1.74
N THR A 53 38.03 -2.73 2.78
CA THR A 53 38.01 -2.05 4.09
C THR A 53 38.25 -0.53 4.12
N LEU A 54 37.54 0.17 5.01
CA LEU A 54 38.07 0.85 6.22
C LEU A 54 36.87 1.41 7.03
N GLN A 55 36.84 1.12 8.34
CA GLN A 55 35.68 1.07 9.28
C GLN A 55 34.95 -0.30 9.29
N SER A 56 34.39 -0.71 10.43
CA SER A 56 33.70 -2.01 10.61
C SER A 56 32.30 -1.82 11.21
N CYS A 57 31.30 -2.46 10.62
CA CYS A 57 29.94 -2.61 11.15
C CYS A 57 29.86 -3.92 11.95
N SER A 58 29.08 -3.93 13.03
CA SER A 58 28.81 -5.15 13.77
C SER A 58 27.32 -5.44 13.90
N VAL A 59 26.94 -6.67 13.61
CA VAL A 59 25.57 -7.18 13.72
C VAL A 59 25.50 -8.17 14.88
N THR A 60 24.59 -7.91 15.82
CA THR A 60 24.26 -8.82 16.93
C THR A 60 22.96 -9.54 16.62
N SER A 61 22.86 -10.79 17.02
CA SER A 61 21.64 -11.59 16.95
C SER A 61 21.02 -11.74 18.33
N ASP A 62 19.69 -11.76 18.41
CA ASP A 62 18.95 -12.04 19.64
C ASP A 62 18.89 -13.54 19.99
N ILE A 63 19.44 -14.37 19.11
CA ILE A 63 19.69 -15.80 19.29
C ILE A 63 21.20 -15.93 19.51
N ASP A 64 21.65 -16.91 20.31
CA ASP A 64 23.05 -17.15 20.75
C ASP A 64 24.10 -17.41 19.63
N PHE A 65 23.93 -16.83 18.45
CA PHE A 65 24.95 -16.75 17.42
C PHE A 65 26.02 -15.71 17.78
N PRO A 66 27.27 -15.95 17.33
CA PRO A 66 28.35 -15.01 17.56
C PRO A 66 28.09 -13.68 16.83
N LYS A 67 28.48 -12.59 17.49
CA LYS A 67 28.48 -11.24 16.90
C LYS A 67 29.29 -11.23 15.61
N GLN A 68 28.66 -10.83 14.51
CA GLN A 68 29.31 -10.73 13.21
C GLN A 68 29.88 -9.32 13.04
N VAL A 69 31.12 -9.22 12.55
CA VAL A 69 31.78 -7.95 12.27
C VAL A 69 32.24 -7.95 10.83
N ILE A 70 31.76 -6.98 10.04
CA ILE A 70 32.08 -6.83 8.62
C ILE A 70 32.65 -5.43 8.36
N PRO A 71 33.52 -5.24 7.37
CA PRO A 71 34.00 -3.92 7.01
C PRO A 71 32.89 -3.05 6.38
N LEU A 72 32.84 -1.77 6.73
CA LEU A 72 32.02 -0.74 6.10
C LEU A 72 32.69 -0.27 4.81
N LYS A 73 31.86 -0.05 3.78
CA LYS A 73 32.28 0.55 2.50
C LYS A 73 31.78 1.99 2.47
N THR A 74 32.70 2.95 2.55
CA THR A 74 32.36 4.37 2.34
C THR A 74 32.05 4.59 0.85
N LEU A 75 30.86 5.09 0.56
CA LEU A 75 30.48 5.51 -0.78
C LEU A 75 31.07 6.90 -1.05
N ASN A 76 31.51 7.13 -2.29
CA ASN A 76 32.01 8.46 -2.68
C ASN A 76 30.87 9.48 -2.56
N ALA A 77 31.16 10.65 -2.01
CA ALA A 77 30.20 11.74 -1.96
C ALA A 77 29.87 12.19 -3.39
N VAL A 78 28.58 12.19 -3.72
CA VAL A 78 28.05 12.71 -4.98
C VAL A 78 27.39 14.05 -4.70
N ALA A 79 27.60 15.03 -5.58
CA ALA A 79 26.94 16.32 -5.45
C ALA A 79 25.41 16.15 -5.49
N SER A 80 24.70 16.79 -4.56
CA SER A 80 23.24 16.74 -4.51
C SER A 80 22.64 17.49 -5.70
N VAL A 81 21.75 16.82 -6.43
CA VAL A 81 20.92 17.46 -7.46
C VAL A 81 19.76 18.17 -6.76
N PRO A 82 19.35 19.37 -7.21
CA PRO A 82 18.16 20.03 -6.69
C PRO A 82 16.91 19.17 -6.82
N ILE A 83 15.97 19.31 -5.88
CA ILE A 83 14.68 18.61 -5.93
C ILE A 83 13.90 19.15 -7.14
N MET A 84 13.56 18.26 -8.07
CA MET A 84 12.79 18.60 -9.26
C MET A 84 11.71 17.54 -9.46
N TYR A 85 10.47 17.98 -9.57
CA TYR A 85 9.36 17.10 -9.99
C TYR A 85 9.40 16.94 -11.51
N SER A 86 9.03 15.75 -11.98
CA SER A 86 8.94 15.47 -13.41
C SER A 86 7.63 16.00 -13.98
N TRP A 87 7.72 16.64 -15.15
CA TRP A 87 6.57 17.16 -15.88
C TRP A 87 6.65 16.67 -17.33
N SER A 88 5.49 16.38 -17.93
CA SER A 88 5.43 16.04 -19.36
C SER A 88 5.51 17.32 -20.20
N PRO A 89 6.40 17.40 -21.21
CA PRO A 89 6.46 18.55 -22.09
C PRO A 89 5.22 18.65 -22.97
N LEU A 90 4.64 19.85 -23.11
CA LEU A 90 3.42 20.09 -23.87
C LEU A 90 3.68 21.04 -25.05
N GLN A 91 3.17 20.69 -26.24
CA GLN A 91 3.18 21.58 -27.42
C GLN A 91 1.96 22.52 -27.46
N GLN A 92 0.87 22.12 -26.80
CA GLN A 92 -0.36 22.89 -26.64
C GLN A 92 -1.06 22.47 -25.34
N ASN A 93 -1.99 23.29 -24.86
CA ASN A 93 -2.73 23.00 -23.63
C ASN A 93 -3.70 21.82 -23.81
N PHE A 94 -3.84 21.02 -22.77
CA PHE A 94 -4.83 19.94 -22.69
C PHE A 94 -5.90 20.29 -21.66
N MET A 95 -7.15 19.97 -22.00
CA MET A 95 -8.26 20.02 -21.06
C MET A 95 -8.16 18.79 -20.14
N VAL A 96 -8.30 19.01 -18.83
CA VAL A 96 -8.23 17.97 -17.81
C VAL A 96 -9.55 17.97 -17.04
N GLU A 97 -10.11 16.78 -16.84
CA GLU A 97 -11.33 16.58 -16.05
C GLU A 97 -11.04 16.70 -14.56
N ASP A 98 -12.04 17.11 -13.78
CA ASP A 98 -11.88 17.27 -12.33
C ASP A 98 -11.66 15.92 -11.63
N GLU A 99 -10.66 15.87 -10.75
CA GLU A 99 -10.39 14.72 -9.90
C GLU A 99 -11.44 14.64 -8.77
N THR A 100 -12.25 13.58 -8.76
CA THR A 100 -13.32 13.38 -7.76
C THR A 100 -12.94 12.43 -6.63
N VAL A 101 -11.76 11.81 -6.71
CA VAL A 101 -11.22 10.86 -5.73
C VAL A 101 -9.75 11.18 -5.51
N LEU A 102 -9.35 11.31 -4.24
CA LEU A 102 -7.96 11.54 -3.88
C LEU A 102 -7.17 10.23 -4.02
N HIS A 103 -6.21 10.18 -4.95
CA HIS A 103 -5.44 8.96 -5.22
C HIS A 103 -4.27 8.74 -4.26
N ASN A 104 -3.68 9.82 -3.73
CA ASN A 104 -2.53 9.77 -2.85
C ASN A 104 -2.69 10.81 -1.73
N ILE A 105 -2.34 10.43 -0.49
CA ILE A 105 -2.20 11.40 0.60
C ILE A 105 -0.73 11.84 0.62
N PRO A 106 -0.43 13.14 0.50
CA PRO A 106 0.94 13.62 0.54
C PRO A 106 1.59 13.31 1.89
N TYR A 107 2.75 12.67 1.89
CA TYR A 107 3.54 12.46 3.09
C TYR A 107 4.33 13.73 3.41
N MET A 108 4.08 14.32 4.58
CA MET A 108 4.68 15.59 5.01
C MET A 108 5.75 15.42 6.09
N GLY A 109 6.11 14.17 6.43
CA GLY A 109 7.02 13.86 7.54
C GLY A 109 6.27 13.58 8.83
N ASP A 110 6.73 12.60 9.60
CA ASP A 110 6.08 12.17 10.85
C ASP A 110 5.97 13.32 11.87
N GLU A 111 6.98 14.19 11.90
CA GLU A 111 7.04 15.34 12.82
C GLU A 111 5.93 16.37 12.58
N VAL A 112 5.42 16.47 11.36
CA VAL A 112 4.35 17.39 10.95
C VAL A 112 2.97 16.77 11.19
N LEU A 113 2.86 15.45 11.06
CA LEU A 113 1.62 14.70 11.25
C LEU A 113 1.14 14.75 12.71
N ASP A 114 2.07 14.79 13.67
CA ASP A 114 1.74 14.85 15.10
C ASP A 114 1.26 16.24 15.57
N GLN A 115 1.47 17.28 14.76
CA GLN A 115 1.18 18.67 15.12
C GLN A 115 -0.16 19.17 14.55
N ASP A 116 -0.53 18.75 13.34
CA ASP A 116 -1.71 19.28 12.65
C ASP A 116 -2.52 18.19 11.92
N GLY A 117 -3.25 17.38 12.70
CA GLY A 117 -4.22 16.41 12.16
C GLY A 117 -5.39 17.07 11.40
N THR A 118 -5.61 18.37 11.60
CA THR A 118 -6.71 19.14 10.99
C THR A 118 -6.57 19.30 9.48
N PHE A 119 -5.35 19.47 8.98
CA PHE A 119 -5.08 19.64 7.55
C PHE A 119 -5.50 18.41 6.73
N ILE A 120 -5.21 17.20 7.24
CA ILE A 120 -5.56 15.95 6.56
C ILE A 120 -7.08 15.78 6.52
N GLU A 121 -7.77 16.10 7.61
CA GLU A 121 -9.24 16.04 7.65
C GLU A 121 -9.89 17.01 6.65
N GLU A 122 -9.37 18.23 6.56
CA GLU A 122 -9.84 19.23 5.60
C GLU A 122 -9.56 18.81 4.14
N LEU A 123 -8.37 18.27 3.87
CA LEU A 123 -8.01 17.72 2.56
C LEU A 123 -8.97 16.60 2.16
N ILE A 124 -9.26 15.65 3.05
CA ILE A 124 -10.18 14.55 2.79
C ILE A 124 -11.61 15.06 2.56
N LYS A 125 -12.03 16.10 3.30
CA LYS A 125 -13.36 16.70 3.17
C LYS A 125 -13.57 17.34 1.79
N ASN A 126 -12.53 17.92 1.19
CA ASN A 126 -12.60 18.48 -0.17
C ASN A 126 -12.91 17.43 -1.25
N TYR A 127 -12.69 16.14 -0.98
CA TYR A 127 -12.97 15.02 -1.88
C TYR A 127 -14.18 14.18 -1.42
N ASP A 128 -15.11 14.74 -0.64
CA ASP A 128 -16.26 14.02 -0.04
C ASP A 128 -15.86 12.77 0.78
N GLY A 129 -14.64 12.72 1.32
CA GLY A 129 -14.12 11.52 1.98
C GLY A 129 -13.67 10.40 1.04
N LYS A 130 -13.65 10.61 -0.29
CA LYS A 130 -13.29 9.58 -1.28
C LYS A 130 -11.77 9.52 -1.45
N VAL A 131 -11.12 8.64 -0.69
CA VAL A 131 -9.69 8.32 -0.84
C VAL A 131 -9.51 6.96 -1.51
N HIS A 132 -8.55 6.85 -2.42
CA HIS A 132 -8.20 5.58 -3.03
C HIS A 132 -7.78 4.56 -1.98
N GLY A 133 -8.34 3.36 -2.03
CA GLY A 133 -8.08 2.30 -1.05
C GLY A 133 -9.01 2.31 0.16
N ASP A 134 -9.77 3.38 0.41
CA ASP A 134 -10.86 3.40 1.41
C ASP A 134 -12.11 2.71 0.86
N ARG A 135 -11.98 1.41 0.62
CA ARG A 135 -13.10 0.50 0.52
C ARG A 135 -13.04 -0.30 1.81
N GLY A 136 -14.13 -0.39 2.58
CA GLY A 136 -14.29 -1.20 3.81
C GLY A 136 -14.07 -2.72 3.67
N VAL A 137 -13.21 -3.11 2.75
CA VAL A 137 -12.55 -4.40 2.51
C VAL A 137 -11.16 -4.42 3.17
N CYS A 138 -10.50 -3.27 3.37
CA CYS A 138 -9.15 -3.20 3.98
C CYS A 138 -9.15 -3.56 5.49
N ILE A 139 -10.20 -3.22 6.23
CA ILE A 139 -10.32 -3.52 7.66
C ILE A 139 -10.48 -5.04 7.91
N GLU A 140 -11.09 -5.79 6.97
CA GLU A 140 -11.14 -7.26 7.06
C GLU A 140 -9.81 -7.94 6.70
N PHE A 141 -8.91 -7.24 6.02
CA PHE A 141 -7.61 -7.79 5.66
C PHE A 141 -6.66 -7.81 6.86
N LEU A 142 -6.74 -6.81 7.75
CA LEU A 142 -5.99 -6.79 9.01
C LEU A 142 -6.53 -7.84 10.01
N ALA A 143 -7.84 -8.11 10.00
CA ALA A 143 -8.44 -9.18 10.79
C ALA A 143 -8.05 -10.61 10.32
N TRP A 144 -7.41 -10.74 9.16
CA TRP A 144 -6.94 -12.04 8.63
C TRP A 144 -5.42 -12.26 8.82
N ILE A 145 -4.67 -11.22 9.22
CA ILE A 145 -3.22 -11.30 9.43
C ILE A 145 -2.85 -11.49 10.91
N ASN A 146 -3.74 -11.21 11.86
CA ASN A 146 -3.58 -11.59 13.25
C ASN A 146 -4.53 -12.75 13.60
N PRO A 147 -4.01 -13.93 14.01
CA PRO A 147 -4.85 -15.01 14.53
C PRO A 147 -5.56 -14.63 15.84
#